data_AF-A0A971D324-F1
#
_entry.id   AF-A0A971D324-F1
#
_cell.length_a   1.000
_cell.length_b   1.000
_cell.length_c   1.000
_cell.angle_alpha   90.00
_cell.angle_beta   90.00
_cell.angle_gamma   90.00
#
_symmetry.space_group_name_H-M   'P 1'
#
loop_
_entity.id
_entity.type
_entity.pdbx_description
1 polymer ?
#
loop_
_entity_poly.entity_id
_entity_poly.type
_entity_poly.pdbx_seq_one_letter_code
_entity_poly.pdbx_strand_id
1 'polypeptide(L)'
;MLAALLIMVLAATFALAVVAAVQALHTVERADAGVRRAAVLEGRALEAAAHTLRWDPAAATGSATGHDAAGDSWQVGWAPALPVAGDEWPRLRVAVATRAGRSQVARELTLELRAEPWAAGVTCVDDAEVSAELTVSGSGVYVGGCLRGRENVRFVPDAGPPADRVRGALFPTAAVHGGAGIYARGAEIHAAGAGAEFPDDTDRHEGSPVEPEWLRAPGAEFLAAAALEAVPAAPWVRDGRLRLDEIPPAPPGAAAGRCLLLAGADEFVIEGAAPPAAGRLLLVVEGDAVVGQPGAPVELAGGLVVLGRLTVRGSLDLAGSLHARSLSVAAPTRVANSVNWRRLQLPGATLPVVVERGD
;
A
#
# COMPACT_ATOMS: atom_id res chain seq x y z
N MET A 1 -39.82 67.01 28.49
CA MET A 1 -40.37 66.28 27.32
C MET A 1 -39.29 65.95 26.28
N LEU A 2 -38.53 66.93 25.79
CA LEU A 2 -37.45 66.73 24.80
C LEU A 2 -36.37 65.73 25.27
N ALA A 3 -35.92 65.83 26.52
CA ALA A 3 -34.94 64.90 27.09
C ALA A 3 -35.46 63.43 27.14
N ALA A 4 -36.74 63.22 27.45
CA ALA A 4 -37.34 61.88 27.50
C ALA A 4 -37.45 61.26 26.10
N LEU A 5 -37.80 62.07 25.09
CA LEU A 5 -37.81 61.66 23.68
C LEU A 5 -36.40 61.30 23.19
N LEU A 6 -35.40 62.09 23.55
CA LEU A 6 -34.00 61.81 23.23
C LEU A 6 -33.53 60.48 23.85
N ILE A 7 -33.84 60.25 25.13
CA ILE A 7 -33.49 59.00 25.83
C ILE A 7 -34.17 57.79 25.16
N MET A 8 -35.46 57.90 24.79
CA MET A 8 -36.19 56.85 24.09
C MET A 8 -35.59 56.51 22.73
N VAL A 9 -35.23 57.54 21.93
CA VAL A 9 -34.57 57.35 20.63
C VAL A 9 -33.20 56.70 20.81
N LEU A 10 -32.41 57.13 21.80
CA LEU A 10 -31.11 56.54 22.09
C LEU A 10 -31.24 55.07 22.50
N ALA A 11 -32.20 54.76 23.38
CA ALA A 11 -32.47 53.40 23.84
C ALA A 11 -32.94 52.49 22.68
N ALA A 12 -33.82 52.98 21.82
CA ALA A 12 -34.28 52.24 20.64
C ALA A 12 -33.14 52.00 19.63
N THR A 13 -32.30 53.00 19.39
CA THR A 13 -31.13 52.90 18.50
C THR A 13 -30.10 51.91 19.05
N PHE A 14 -29.84 51.95 20.37
CA PHE A 14 -28.97 50.99 21.04
C PHE A 14 -29.54 49.56 20.95
N ALA A 15 -30.83 49.37 21.22
CA ALA A 15 -31.48 48.06 21.09
C ALA A 15 -31.39 47.50 19.67
N LEU A 16 -31.61 48.34 18.64
CA LEU A 16 -31.46 47.95 17.24
C LEU A 16 -30.02 47.54 16.91
N ALA A 17 -29.03 48.31 17.38
CA ALA A 17 -27.62 48.01 17.18
C ALA A 17 -27.21 46.69 17.85
N VAL A 18 -27.72 46.42 19.05
CA VAL A 18 -27.50 45.14 19.76
C VAL A 18 -28.12 43.98 18.98
N VAL A 19 -29.36 44.11 18.50
CA VAL A 19 -30.00 43.06 17.69
C VAL A 19 -29.23 42.80 16.39
N ALA A 20 -28.80 43.86 15.69
CA ALA A 20 -27.99 43.73 14.49
C ALA A 20 -26.64 43.06 14.75
N ALA A 21 -25.96 43.41 15.85
CA ALA A 21 -24.71 42.78 16.26
C ALA A 21 -24.89 41.29 16.58
N VAL A 22 -25.96 40.92 17.30
CA VAL A 22 -26.27 39.51 17.62
C VAL A 22 -26.61 38.72 16.35
N GLN A 23 -27.34 39.30 15.40
CA GLN A 23 -27.63 38.67 14.11
C GLN A 23 -26.36 38.49 13.26
N ALA A 24 -25.46 39.48 13.26
CA ALA A 24 -24.16 39.38 12.60
C ALA A 24 -23.32 38.25 13.21
N LEU A 25 -23.24 38.18 14.54
CA LEU A 25 -22.52 37.12 15.25
C LEU A 25 -23.06 35.73 14.90
N HIS A 26 -24.38 35.53 14.97
CA HIS A 26 -25.00 34.26 14.57
C HIS A 26 -24.76 33.90 13.10
N THR A 27 -24.63 34.89 12.23
CA THR A 27 -24.34 34.66 10.81
C THR A 27 -22.90 34.18 10.63
N VAL A 28 -21.94 34.78 11.33
CA VAL A 28 -20.54 34.35 11.35
C VAL A 28 -20.41 32.94 11.94
N GLU A 29 -21.01 32.67 13.10
CA GLU A 29 -20.97 31.34 13.73
C GLU A 29 -21.54 30.23 12.83
N ARG A 30 -22.64 30.52 12.12
CA ARG A 30 -23.22 29.58 11.14
C ARG A 30 -22.33 29.39 9.92
N ALA A 31 -21.67 30.45 9.44
CA ALA A 31 -20.72 30.34 8.35
C ALA A 31 -19.52 29.48 8.75
N ASP A 32 -18.94 29.71 9.94
CA ASP A 32 -17.83 28.93 10.49
C ASP A 32 -18.21 27.46 10.69
N ALA A 33 -19.41 27.20 11.21
CA ALA A 33 -19.94 25.84 11.33
C ALA A 33 -20.15 25.18 9.96
N GLY A 34 -20.58 25.94 8.95
CA GLY A 34 -20.68 25.47 7.57
C GLY A 34 -19.31 25.13 6.99
N VAL A 35 -18.30 25.96 7.20
CA VAL A 35 -16.92 25.71 6.73
C VAL A 35 -16.32 24.47 7.40
N ARG A 36 -16.50 24.29 8.72
CA ARG A 36 -16.04 23.08 9.41
C ARG A 36 -16.70 21.82 8.87
N ARG A 37 -18.01 21.86 8.60
CA ARG A 37 -18.72 20.73 7.98
C ARG A 37 -18.24 20.46 6.56
N ALA A 38 -18.02 21.50 5.76
CA ALA A 38 -17.46 21.38 4.42
C ALA A 38 -16.08 20.68 4.44
N ALA A 39 -15.22 20.99 5.41
CA ALA A 39 -13.92 20.31 5.57
C ALA A 39 -14.07 18.81 5.93
N VAL A 40 -15.05 18.44 6.74
CA VAL A 40 -15.36 17.02 7.03
C VAL A 40 -15.83 16.30 5.76
N LEU A 41 -16.69 16.95 4.96
CA LEU A 41 -17.17 16.41 3.69
C LEU A 41 -16.06 16.29 2.65
N GLU A 42 -15.08 17.20 2.67
CA GLU A 42 -13.86 17.11 1.84
C GLU A 42 -13.06 15.86 2.22
N GLY A 43 -12.88 15.60 3.52
CA GLY A 43 -12.26 14.37 4.01
C GLY A 43 -12.95 13.11 3.48
N ARG A 44 -14.28 13.06 3.53
CA ARG A 44 -15.07 11.93 2.99
C ARG A 44 -14.94 11.78 1.47
N ALA A 45 -14.92 12.90 0.75
CA ALA A 45 -14.73 12.91 -0.70
C ALA A 45 -13.35 12.35 -1.08
N LEU A 46 -12.31 12.75 -0.37
CA LEU A 46 -10.95 12.22 -0.58
C LEU A 46 -10.82 10.77 -0.16
N GLU A 47 -11.46 10.36 0.94
CA GLU A 47 -11.50 8.97 1.37
C GLU A 47 -12.18 8.09 0.32
N ALA A 48 -13.29 8.52 -0.28
CA ALA A 48 -13.97 7.79 -1.35
C ALA A 48 -13.10 7.65 -2.62
N ALA A 49 -12.39 8.71 -3.02
CA ALA A 49 -11.45 8.65 -4.14
C ALA A 49 -10.26 7.74 -3.81
N ALA A 50 -9.67 7.89 -2.63
CA ALA A 50 -8.54 7.09 -2.19
C ALA A 50 -8.89 5.60 -2.09
N HIS A 51 -10.08 5.29 -1.57
CA HIS A 51 -10.63 3.95 -1.51
C HIS A 51 -10.76 3.35 -2.91
N THR A 52 -11.39 4.06 -3.85
CA THR A 52 -11.53 3.60 -5.23
C THR A 52 -10.16 3.34 -5.88
N LEU A 53 -9.24 4.29 -5.75
CA LEU A 53 -7.90 4.20 -6.36
C LEU A 53 -7.00 3.15 -5.71
N ARG A 54 -7.25 2.78 -4.45
CA ARG A 54 -6.55 1.67 -3.78
C ARG A 54 -6.90 0.34 -4.42
N TRP A 55 -8.19 0.11 -4.69
CA TRP A 55 -8.71 -1.17 -5.19
C TRP A 55 -8.78 -1.25 -6.71
N ASP A 56 -8.82 -0.10 -7.39
CA ASP A 56 -8.71 0.01 -8.85
C ASP A 56 -7.73 1.14 -9.23
N PRO A 57 -6.41 0.92 -9.06
CA PRO A 57 -5.40 1.92 -9.41
C PRO A 57 -5.29 2.20 -10.92
N ALA A 58 -5.90 1.37 -11.78
CA ALA A 58 -5.95 1.63 -13.22
C ALA A 58 -7.10 2.57 -13.62
N ALA A 59 -8.01 2.91 -12.70
CA ALA A 59 -9.05 3.91 -12.91
C ALA A 59 -8.46 5.33 -13.01
N ALA A 60 -7.76 5.60 -14.11
CA ALA A 60 -7.03 6.84 -14.37
C ALA A 60 -7.94 8.08 -14.36
N THR A 61 -9.22 7.90 -14.69
CA THR A 61 -10.27 8.92 -14.61
C THR A 61 -11.50 8.36 -13.93
N GLY A 62 -12.11 9.14 -13.03
CA GLY A 62 -13.32 8.71 -12.32
C GLY A 62 -13.91 9.82 -11.47
N SER A 63 -15.01 9.51 -10.80
CA SER A 63 -15.68 10.42 -9.87
C SER A 63 -16.55 9.68 -8.87
N ALA A 64 -16.74 10.25 -7.70
CA ALA A 64 -17.67 9.78 -6.68
C ALA A 64 -18.45 10.95 -6.08
N THR A 65 -19.66 10.67 -5.61
CA THR A 65 -20.53 11.66 -4.95
C THR A 65 -21.19 11.03 -3.73
N GLY A 66 -21.60 11.86 -2.79
CA GLY A 66 -22.32 11.39 -1.61
C GLY A 66 -22.99 12.51 -0.83
N HIS A 67 -23.78 12.10 0.16
CA HIS A 67 -24.50 12.99 1.06
C HIS A 67 -24.35 12.49 2.50
N ASP A 68 -24.43 13.39 3.46
CA ASP A 68 -24.55 13.02 4.87
C ASP A 68 -26.01 12.96 5.33
N ALA A 69 -26.23 12.56 6.58
CA ALA A 69 -27.57 12.47 7.17
C ALA A 69 -28.28 13.83 7.30
N ALA A 70 -27.55 14.94 7.25
CA ALA A 70 -28.09 16.30 7.28
C ALA A 70 -28.46 16.82 5.88
N GLY A 71 -28.18 16.05 4.82
CA GLY A 71 -28.40 16.43 3.43
C GLY A 71 -27.29 17.29 2.84
N ASP A 72 -26.17 17.48 3.55
CA ASP A 72 -24.99 18.14 3.03
C ASP A 72 -24.29 17.20 2.03
N SER A 73 -23.72 17.73 0.95
CA SER A 73 -23.27 16.93 -0.20
C SER A 73 -21.78 17.12 -0.50
N TRP A 74 -21.19 16.11 -1.12
CA TRP A 74 -19.84 16.17 -1.66
C TRP A 74 -19.73 15.48 -3.01
N GLN A 75 -18.75 15.92 -3.78
CA GLN A 75 -18.34 15.36 -5.05
C GLN A 75 -16.82 15.38 -5.14
N VAL A 76 -16.25 14.32 -5.69
CA VAL A 76 -14.85 14.23 -6.07
C VAL A 76 -14.75 13.72 -7.50
N GLY A 77 -13.83 14.28 -8.28
CA GLY A 77 -13.44 13.77 -9.58
C GLY A 77 -11.92 13.68 -9.67
N TRP A 78 -11.41 12.70 -10.40
CA TRP A 78 -9.99 12.55 -10.66
C TRP A 78 -9.71 12.26 -12.13
N ALA A 79 -8.54 12.68 -12.59
CA ALA A 79 -8.04 12.46 -13.94
C ALA A 79 -6.50 12.45 -13.91
N PRO A 80 -5.82 11.94 -14.96
CA PRO A 80 -4.37 11.99 -15.03
C PRO A 80 -3.84 13.42 -14.91
N ALA A 81 -2.83 13.62 -14.05
CA ALA A 81 -2.09 14.87 -14.00
C ALA A 81 -1.03 14.90 -15.12
N LEU A 82 -0.58 16.10 -15.48
CA LEU A 82 0.54 16.26 -16.39
C LEU A 82 1.82 15.69 -15.72
N PRO A 83 2.61 14.86 -16.43
CA PRO A 83 3.88 14.38 -15.90
C PRO A 83 4.84 15.54 -15.65
N VAL A 84 5.53 15.50 -14.52
CA VAL A 84 6.64 16.39 -14.18
C VAL A 84 7.96 15.61 -14.30
N ALA A 85 9.02 16.30 -14.71
CA ALA A 85 10.34 15.69 -14.82
C ALA A 85 10.79 15.12 -13.47
N GLY A 86 11.18 13.84 -13.45
CA GLY A 86 11.56 13.14 -12.22
C GLY A 86 10.42 12.39 -11.53
N ASP A 87 9.19 12.41 -12.08
CA ASP A 87 8.07 11.63 -11.53
C ASP A 87 8.38 10.13 -11.52
N GLU A 88 8.47 9.59 -10.31
CA GLU A 88 8.64 8.16 -10.09
C GLU A 88 7.29 7.41 -10.03
N TRP A 89 6.22 8.12 -9.67
CA TRP A 89 4.89 7.57 -9.42
C TRP A 89 3.83 8.16 -10.36
N PRO A 90 2.77 7.41 -10.71
CA PRO A 90 1.63 7.97 -11.43
C PRO A 90 0.93 9.06 -10.62
N ARG A 91 0.55 10.15 -11.30
CA ARG A 91 -0.07 11.32 -10.69
C ARG A 91 -1.47 11.54 -11.21
N LEU A 92 -2.37 11.91 -10.30
CA LEU A 92 -3.76 12.26 -10.61
C LEU A 92 -4.07 13.66 -10.09
N ARG A 93 -4.75 14.46 -10.91
CA ARG A 93 -5.39 15.69 -10.45
C ARG A 93 -6.76 15.32 -9.88
N VAL A 94 -7.05 15.81 -8.69
CA VAL A 94 -8.31 15.56 -7.97
C VAL A 94 -9.01 16.89 -7.71
N ALA A 95 -10.28 16.96 -8.08
CA ALA A 95 -11.15 18.11 -7.82
C ALA A 95 -12.23 17.69 -6.83
N VAL A 96 -12.34 18.43 -5.72
CA VAL A 96 -13.35 18.21 -4.68
C VAL A 96 -14.29 19.40 -4.64
N ALA A 97 -15.58 19.14 -4.55
CA ALA A 97 -16.62 20.14 -4.32
C ALA A 97 -17.52 19.70 -3.16
N THR A 98 -17.72 20.55 -2.17
CA THR A 98 -18.58 20.28 -1.01
C THR A 98 -19.61 21.39 -0.82
N ARG A 99 -20.77 21.00 -0.28
CA ARG A 99 -21.85 21.92 0.05
C ARG A 99 -22.41 21.57 1.42
N ALA A 100 -22.25 22.49 2.38
CA ALA A 100 -22.76 22.36 3.74
C ALA A 100 -23.67 23.54 4.09
N GLY A 101 -24.99 23.33 4.08
CA GLY A 101 -25.98 24.40 4.17
C GLY A 101 -25.81 25.47 3.07
N ARG A 102 -25.32 26.65 3.45
CA ARG A 102 -25.02 27.77 2.52
C ARG A 102 -23.54 27.87 2.14
N SER A 103 -22.67 27.13 2.82
CA SER A 103 -21.24 27.12 2.53
C SER A 103 -20.95 26.19 1.36
N GLN A 104 -20.11 26.65 0.43
CA GLN A 104 -19.61 25.87 -0.69
C GLN A 104 -18.09 25.99 -0.72
N VAL A 105 -17.41 24.86 -0.89
CA VAL A 105 -15.94 24.82 -1.00
C VAL A 105 -15.58 23.97 -2.21
N ALA A 106 -14.66 24.48 -3.03
CA ALA A 106 -14.04 23.75 -4.11
C ALA A 106 -12.52 23.74 -3.91
N ARG A 107 -11.87 22.61 -4.17
CA ARG A 107 -10.42 22.42 -4.05
C ARG A 107 -9.91 21.56 -5.20
N GLU A 108 -8.71 21.89 -5.66
CA GLU A 108 -7.92 21.01 -6.53
C GLU A 108 -6.70 20.51 -5.77
N LEU A 109 -6.30 19.27 -6.00
CA LEU A 109 -5.18 18.58 -5.35
C LEU A 109 -4.47 17.70 -6.37
N THR A 110 -3.21 17.36 -6.11
CA THR A 110 -2.49 16.32 -6.84
C THR A 110 -2.24 15.13 -5.91
N LEU A 111 -2.61 13.93 -6.37
CA LEU A 111 -2.28 12.66 -5.72
C LEU A 111 -1.16 11.95 -6.48
N GLU A 112 -0.29 11.26 -5.74
CA GLU A 112 0.56 10.18 -6.26
C GLU A 112 -0.02 8.83 -5.86
N LEU A 113 -0.02 7.88 -6.80
CA LEU A 113 -0.38 6.48 -6.52
C LEU A 113 0.86 5.70 -6.10
N ARG A 114 1.21 5.78 -4.82
CA ARG A 114 2.38 5.09 -4.26
C ARG A 114 2.06 3.63 -3.95
N ALA A 115 3.09 2.79 -3.82
CA ALA A 115 2.91 1.44 -3.31
C ALA A 115 3.00 1.44 -1.78
N GLU A 116 2.26 0.53 -1.15
CA GLU A 116 2.44 0.20 0.26
C GLU A 116 3.88 -0.30 0.52
N PRO A 117 4.53 0.11 1.63
CA PRO A 117 5.92 -0.27 1.92
C PRO A 117 6.17 -1.78 1.99
N TRP A 118 5.17 -2.54 2.47
CA TRP A 118 5.17 -4.00 2.58
C TRP A 118 4.92 -4.70 1.25
N ALA A 119 4.39 -3.99 0.25
CA ALA A 119 4.14 -4.52 -1.10
C ALA A 119 5.28 -4.20 -2.07
N ALA A 120 6.47 -3.90 -1.55
CA ALA A 120 7.62 -3.50 -2.35
C ALA A 120 8.87 -4.31 -1.95
N GLY A 121 9.44 -5.04 -2.92
CA GLY A 121 10.65 -5.82 -2.72
C GLY A 121 10.42 -7.19 -2.07
N VAL A 122 11.43 -7.70 -1.36
CA VAL A 122 11.40 -9.00 -0.65
C VAL A 122 11.60 -8.78 0.84
N THR A 123 10.56 -9.10 1.62
CA THR A 123 10.48 -8.75 3.04
C THR A 123 10.10 -9.97 3.88
N CYS A 124 10.83 -10.20 4.97
CA CYS A 124 10.55 -11.20 5.98
C CYS A 124 10.56 -10.54 7.36
N VAL A 125 9.45 -10.59 8.10
CA VAL A 125 9.34 -9.86 9.39
C VAL A 125 10.23 -10.49 10.46
N ASP A 126 10.14 -11.81 10.62
CA ASP A 126 10.88 -12.60 11.59
C ASP A 126 12.08 -13.28 10.88
N ASP A 127 12.26 -14.58 11.06
CA ASP A 127 13.39 -15.34 10.53
C ASP A 127 13.14 -15.88 9.10
N ALA A 128 14.23 -15.95 8.34
CA ALA A 128 14.28 -16.56 7.01
C ALA A 128 15.28 -17.73 6.97
N GLU A 129 14.85 -18.87 6.44
CA GLU A 129 15.69 -20.05 6.20
C GLU A 129 15.70 -20.39 4.70
N VAL A 130 16.88 -20.35 4.09
CA VAL A 130 17.08 -20.54 2.65
C VAL A 130 17.97 -21.75 2.41
N SER A 131 17.35 -22.92 2.21
CA SER A 131 18.07 -24.19 1.96
C SER A 131 18.20 -24.54 0.48
N ALA A 132 17.42 -23.89 -0.39
CA ALA A 132 17.52 -23.95 -1.84
C ALA A 132 17.80 -22.56 -2.44
N GLU A 133 18.15 -22.49 -3.72
CA GLU A 133 18.48 -21.21 -4.37
C GLU A 133 17.31 -20.21 -4.31
N LEU A 134 17.61 -19.00 -3.84
CA LEU A 134 16.74 -17.82 -3.90
C LEU A 134 17.39 -16.75 -4.76
N THR A 135 16.87 -16.55 -5.97
CA THR A 135 17.34 -15.55 -6.92
C THR A 135 16.45 -14.31 -6.89
N VAL A 136 17.00 -13.14 -6.59
CA VAL A 136 16.28 -11.86 -6.47
C VAL A 136 16.82 -10.85 -7.48
N SER A 137 15.92 -10.11 -8.15
CA SER A 137 16.31 -9.02 -9.05
C SER A 137 15.53 -7.74 -8.76
N GLY A 138 16.22 -6.60 -8.80
CA GLY A 138 15.61 -5.26 -8.65
C GLY A 138 15.25 -4.88 -7.21
N SER A 139 15.66 -5.67 -6.22
CA SER A 139 15.38 -5.47 -4.78
C SER A 139 16.48 -6.13 -3.95
N GLY A 140 16.73 -5.60 -2.75
CA GLY A 140 17.39 -6.35 -1.68
C GLY A 140 16.45 -7.38 -1.03
N VAL A 141 16.96 -8.10 -0.02
CA VAL A 141 16.16 -8.96 0.88
C VAL A 141 16.23 -8.39 2.29
N TYR A 142 15.09 -8.00 2.85
CA TYR A 142 15.01 -7.39 4.17
C TYR A 142 14.42 -8.39 5.16
N VAL A 143 15.17 -8.74 6.20
CA VAL A 143 14.78 -9.72 7.22
C VAL A 143 14.82 -9.03 8.58
N GLY A 144 13.74 -9.03 9.34
CA GLY A 144 13.75 -8.42 10.68
C GLY A 144 14.44 -9.30 11.73
N GLY A 145 14.42 -10.62 11.57
CA GLY A 145 15.16 -11.58 12.39
C GLY A 145 16.50 -12.02 11.80
N CYS A 146 16.78 -13.31 11.91
CA CYS A 146 17.95 -13.96 11.36
C CYS A 146 17.69 -14.49 9.94
N LEU A 147 18.68 -14.34 9.05
CA LEU A 147 18.71 -15.09 7.80
C LEU A 147 19.71 -16.26 7.91
N ARG A 148 19.27 -17.47 7.57
CA ARG A 148 20.12 -18.67 7.47
C ARG A 148 20.18 -19.17 6.03
N GLY A 149 21.37 -19.60 5.61
CA GLY A 149 21.59 -20.09 4.25
C GLY A 149 21.87 -18.95 3.27
N ARG A 150 22.57 -17.90 3.72
CA ARG A 150 22.93 -16.74 2.89
C ARG A 150 23.67 -17.14 1.61
N GLU A 151 24.43 -18.22 1.66
CA GLU A 151 25.14 -18.79 0.51
C GLU A 151 24.21 -19.22 -0.63
N ASN A 152 22.90 -19.36 -0.39
CA ASN A 152 21.90 -19.73 -1.39
C ASN A 152 21.13 -18.52 -1.96
N VAL A 153 21.36 -17.31 -1.43
CA VAL A 153 20.75 -16.08 -1.93
C VAL A 153 21.62 -15.47 -3.04
N ARG A 154 21.01 -15.14 -4.17
CA ARG A 154 21.67 -14.58 -5.35
C ARG A 154 20.95 -13.32 -5.81
N PHE A 155 21.71 -12.27 -6.06
CA PHE A 155 21.18 -11.04 -6.66
C PHE A 155 21.57 -10.98 -8.12
N VAL A 156 20.58 -10.80 -9.00
CA VAL A 156 20.81 -10.71 -10.45
C VAL A 156 21.43 -9.35 -10.78
N PRO A 157 22.61 -9.30 -11.41
CA PRO A 157 23.23 -8.05 -11.84
C PRO A 157 22.38 -7.31 -12.87
N ASP A 158 22.60 -6.00 -12.93
CA ASP A 158 22.00 -5.11 -13.92
C ASP A 158 23.06 -4.73 -14.97
N ALA A 159 22.96 -3.55 -15.59
CA ALA A 159 24.09 -2.94 -16.33
C ALA A 159 25.32 -2.60 -15.45
N GLY A 160 25.34 -3.03 -14.18
CA GLY A 160 26.33 -2.78 -13.14
C GLY A 160 26.07 -3.70 -11.92
N PRO A 161 26.57 -3.35 -10.72
CA PRO A 161 26.22 -4.06 -9.49
C PRO A 161 24.70 -4.22 -9.35
N PRO A 162 24.21 -5.31 -8.74
CA PRO A 162 22.78 -5.49 -8.51
C PRO A 162 22.21 -4.27 -7.78
N ALA A 163 21.23 -3.58 -8.38
CA ALA A 163 20.66 -2.38 -7.80
C ALA A 163 19.41 -2.71 -6.96
N ASP A 164 19.32 -2.11 -5.78
CA ASP A 164 18.07 -2.10 -5.03
C ASP A 164 17.19 -0.95 -5.56
N ARG A 165 16.24 -1.27 -6.42
CA ARG A 165 15.38 -0.24 -7.06
C ARG A 165 14.18 0.13 -6.20
N VAL A 166 13.93 -0.65 -5.16
CA VAL A 166 12.81 -0.45 -4.24
C VAL A 166 13.25 0.47 -3.11
N ARG A 167 14.46 0.26 -2.57
CA ARG A 167 15.04 1.04 -1.47
C ARG A 167 16.38 1.67 -1.82
N GLY A 168 16.62 1.98 -3.09
CA GLY A 168 17.87 2.57 -3.60
C GLY A 168 18.39 3.80 -2.87
N ALA A 169 17.48 4.58 -2.27
CA ALA A 169 17.84 5.74 -1.45
C ALA A 169 18.50 5.36 -0.11
N LEU A 170 18.20 4.16 0.42
CA LEU A 170 18.78 3.61 1.65
C LEU A 170 19.93 2.65 1.34
N PHE A 171 19.75 1.81 0.33
CA PHE A 171 20.69 0.76 -0.07
C PHE A 171 20.99 0.92 -1.56
N PRO A 172 22.14 1.47 -1.96
CA PRO A 172 22.47 1.64 -3.38
C PRO A 172 22.61 0.30 -4.14
N THR A 173 23.03 -0.75 -3.43
CA THR A 173 23.24 -2.11 -3.94
C THR A 173 22.21 -3.06 -3.31
N ALA A 174 21.68 -4.00 -4.10
CA ALA A 174 20.85 -5.08 -3.59
C ALA A 174 21.70 -6.09 -2.83
N ALA A 175 21.39 -6.25 -1.55
CA ALA A 175 22.05 -7.16 -0.64
C ALA A 175 21.04 -7.74 0.38
N VAL A 176 21.54 -8.56 1.32
CA VAL A 176 20.74 -9.00 2.46
C VAL A 176 20.88 -7.99 3.59
N HIS A 177 19.75 -7.58 4.15
CA HIS A 177 19.68 -6.66 5.27
C HIS A 177 18.96 -7.34 6.44
N GLY A 178 19.73 -7.86 7.40
CA GLY A 178 19.25 -8.60 8.57
C GLY A 178 19.02 -7.72 9.80
N GLY A 179 17.95 -7.95 10.54
CA GLY A 179 17.64 -7.21 11.76
C GLY A 179 18.28 -7.81 13.01
N ALA A 180 18.72 -9.07 12.97
CA ALA A 180 19.45 -9.72 14.06
C ALA A 180 20.81 -10.30 13.63
N GLY A 181 20.84 -11.10 12.55
CA GLY A 181 22.09 -11.69 12.07
C GLY A 181 21.95 -12.40 10.72
N ILE A 182 23.04 -12.46 9.97
CA ILE A 182 23.09 -13.15 8.66
C ILE A 182 24.08 -14.30 8.75
N TYR A 183 23.61 -15.51 8.42
CA TYR A 183 24.40 -16.73 8.56
C TYR A 183 24.62 -17.42 7.21
N ALA A 184 25.88 -17.67 6.89
CA ALA A 184 26.32 -18.46 5.75
C ALA A 184 27.07 -19.71 6.21
N ARG A 185 26.70 -20.90 5.70
CA ARG A 185 27.37 -22.18 6.00
C ARG A 185 27.53 -22.43 7.51
N GLY A 186 26.56 -22.01 8.30
CA GLY A 186 26.54 -22.16 9.76
C GLY A 186 27.34 -21.12 10.55
N ALA A 187 28.01 -20.18 9.90
CA ALA A 187 28.73 -19.08 10.55
C ALA A 187 28.02 -17.74 10.31
N GLU A 188 28.08 -16.84 11.29
CA GLU A 188 27.64 -15.46 11.12
C GLU A 188 28.66 -14.71 10.25
N ILE A 189 28.19 -13.93 9.26
CA ILE A 189 29.06 -13.39 8.21
C ILE A 189 29.89 -12.18 8.69
N HIS A 190 29.45 -11.45 9.71
CA HIS A 190 30.18 -10.31 10.26
C HIS A 190 31.17 -10.71 11.37
N ALA A 191 31.17 -11.97 11.78
CA ALA A 191 32.19 -12.54 12.65
C ALA A 191 33.59 -12.40 12.02
N ALA A 192 34.60 -12.22 12.87
CA ALA A 192 35.97 -11.93 12.44
C ALA A 192 36.49 -12.94 11.40
N GLY A 193 36.78 -12.46 10.18
CA GLY A 193 37.30 -13.27 9.08
C GLY A 193 36.27 -13.83 8.09
N ALA A 194 34.96 -13.62 8.31
CA ALA A 194 33.89 -14.13 7.45
C ALA A 194 33.30 -13.10 6.45
N GLY A 195 33.46 -11.80 6.71
CA GLY A 195 32.72 -10.74 5.98
C GLY A 195 33.19 -10.41 4.57
N ALA A 196 34.28 -11.01 4.09
CA ALA A 196 34.83 -10.67 2.76
C ALA A 196 33.99 -11.24 1.59
N GLU A 197 33.18 -12.28 1.82
CA GLU A 197 32.37 -12.92 0.77
C GLU A 197 31.10 -12.11 0.43
N PHE A 198 30.58 -11.31 1.38
CA PHE A 198 29.33 -10.58 1.26
C PHE A 198 29.48 -9.11 1.71
N PRO A 199 30.26 -8.29 0.99
CA PRO A 199 30.66 -6.96 1.47
C PRO A 199 29.51 -5.93 1.56
N ASP A 200 28.41 -6.16 0.83
CA ASP A 200 27.25 -5.26 0.80
C ASP A 200 26.13 -5.70 1.76
N ASP A 201 26.23 -6.90 2.33
CA ASP A 201 25.26 -7.36 3.32
C ASP A 201 25.43 -6.54 4.61
N THR A 202 24.31 -6.23 5.24
CA THR A 202 24.32 -5.48 6.50
C THR A 202 23.42 -6.16 7.50
N ASP A 203 23.82 -6.21 8.77
CA ASP A 203 22.86 -6.49 9.82
C ASP A 203 22.92 -5.46 10.95
N ARG A 204 21.90 -5.51 11.81
CA ARG A 204 21.83 -4.74 13.04
C ARG A 204 21.95 -5.72 14.19
N HIS A 205 23.16 -6.10 14.59
CA HIS A 205 23.33 -6.82 15.85
C HIS A 205 22.62 -6.08 17.00
N GLU A 206 22.01 -6.84 17.92
CA GLU A 206 21.13 -6.41 19.03
C GLU A 206 21.10 -4.89 19.31
N GLY A 207 19.94 -4.24 19.09
CA GLY A 207 19.66 -2.99 19.80
C GLY A 207 18.98 -1.85 19.07
N SER A 208 18.44 -2.01 17.86
CA SER A 208 17.45 -1.04 17.37
C SER A 208 16.04 -1.53 17.70
N PRO A 209 15.37 -0.98 18.73
CA PRO A 209 14.03 -1.42 19.12
C PRO A 209 12.95 -0.99 18.12
N VAL A 210 13.31 -0.20 17.10
CA VAL A 210 12.39 0.31 16.10
C VAL A 210 12.45 -0.58 14.88
N GLU A 211 11.44 -1.42 14.74
CA GLU A 211 11.17 -2.13 13.49
C GLU A 211 10.94 -1.08 12.37
N PRO A 212 11.77 -1.10 11.31
CA PRO A 212 11.56 -0.24 10.16
C PRO A 212 10.14 -0.38 9.61
N GLU A 213 9.54 0.74 9.21
CA GLU A 213 8.14 0.77 8.70
C GLU A 213 7.90 -0.21 7.55
N TRP A 214 8.95 -0.53 6.80
CA TRP A 214 8.88 -1.40 5.65
C TRP A 214 8.99 -2.89 5.94
N LEU A 215 9.35 -3.27 7.16
CA LEU A 215 9.21 -4.64 7.64
C LEU A 215 7.80 -4.91 8.17
N ARG A 216 7.02 -3.86 8.50
CA ARG A 216 5.70 -4.02 9.08
C ARG A 216 4.74 -4.71 8.10
N ALA A 217 4.06 -5.73 8.60
CA ALA A 217 2.98 -6.40 7.88
C ALA A 217 1.77 -5.45 7.65
N PRO A 218 0.90 -5.75 6.67
CA PRO A 218 -0.38 -5.08 6.54
C PRO A 218 -1.17 -5.10 7.86
N GLY A 219 -1.68 -3.95 8.28
CA GLY A 219 -2.42 -3.81 9.54
C GLY A 219 -3.86 -4.32 9.48
N ALA A 220 -4.50 -4.39 10.64
CA ALA A 220 -5.90 -4.84 10.78
C ALA A 220 -6.89 -4.01 9.93
N GLU A 221 -6.63 -2.71 9.76
CA GLU A 221 -7.46 -1.85 8.90
C GLU A 221 -7.44 -2.30 7.44
N PHE A 222 -6.27 -2.69 6.93
CA PHE A 222 -6.17 -3.25 5.59
C PHE A 222 -6.90 -4.58 5.48
N LEU A 223 -6.77 -5.48 6.45
CA LEU A 223 -7.44 -6.78 6.43
C LEU A 223 -8.97 -6.64 6.48
N ALA A 224 -9.47 -5.71 7.30
CA ALA A 224 -10.90 -5.41 7.34
C ALA A 224 -11.41 -4.86 6.00
N ALA A 225 -10.66 -3.96 5.35
CA ALA A 225 -11.00 -3.46 4.03
C ALA A 225 -10.91 -4.57 2.96
N ALA A 226 -9.86 -5.40 2.99
CA ALA A 226 -9.68 -6.52 2.07
C ALA A 226 -10.80 -7.55 2.19
N ALA A 227 -11.29 -7.83 3.40
CA ALA A 227 -12.42 -8.73 3.60
C ALA A 227 -13.72 -8.25 2.94
N LEU A 228 -13.86 -6.94 2.70
CA LEU A 228 -15.01 -6.33 2.05
C LEU A 228 -14.81 -6.15 0.54
N GLU A 229 -13.60 -5.75 0.13
CA GLU A 229 -13.34 -5.23 -1.22
C GLU A 229 -12.52 -6.17 -2.11
N ALA A 230 -11.77 -7.11 -1.52
CA ALA A 230 -11.01 -8.08 -2.32
C ALA A 230 -11.96 -9.02 -3.07
N VAL A 231 -11.51 -9.51 -4.23
CA VAL A 231 -12.28 -10.48 -4.99
C VAL A 231 -12.36 -11.78 -4.18
N PRO A 232 -13.56 -12.35 -3.96
CA PRO A 232 -13.68 -13.59 -3.18
C PRO A 232 -12.88 -14.73 -3.80
N ALA A 233 -11.95 -15.32 -3.04
CA ALA A 233 -11.11 -16.42 -3.53
C ALA A 233 -11.81 -17.78 -3.50
N ALA A 234 -12.91 -17.91 -2.75
CA ALA A 234 -13.63 -19.16 -2.52
C ALA A 234 -13.93 -19.99 -3.79
N PRO A 235 -14.25 -19.40 -4.97
CA PRO A 235 -14.48 -20.18 -6.19
C PRO A 235 -13.27 -20.98 -6.69
N TRP A 236 -12.06 -20.60 -6.31
CA TRP A 236 -10.79 -21.19 -6.78
C TRP A 236 -10.05 -21.94 -5.69
N VAL A 237 -10.64 -22.04 -4.49
CA VAL A 237 -10.08 -22.77 -3.36
C VAL A 237 -10.83 -24.09 -3.17
N ARG A 238 -10.11 -25.20 -3.14
CA ARG A 238 -10.64 -26.53 -2.80
C ARG A 238 -9.77 -27.17 -1.73
N ASP A 239 -10.36 -27.57 -0.61
CA ASP A 239 -9.65 -28.23 0.49
C ASP A 239 -8.40 -27.46 0.96
N GLY A 240 -8.50 -26.12 1.08
CA GLY A 240 -7.38 -25.26 1.46
C GLY A 240 -6.34 -25.01 0.35
N ARG A 241 -6.60 -25.46 -0.88
CA ARG A 241 -5.69 -25.30 -2.03
C ARG A 241 -6.23 -24.29 -3.02
N LEU A 242 -5.45 -23.24 -3.30
CA LEU A 242 -5.71 -22.28 -4.36
C LEU A 242 -5.04 -22.72 -5.66
N ARG A 243 -5.81 -22.80 -6.74
CA ARG A 243 -5.32 -23.06 -8.10
C ARG A 243 -5.29 -21.77 -8.91
N LEU A 244 -4.09 -21.23 -9.13
CA LEU A 244 -3.87 -19.97 -9.85
C LEU A 244 -4.34 -20.04 -11.31
N ASP A 245 -4.20 -21.20 -11.94
CA ASP A 245 -4.59 -21.50 -13.31
C ASP A 245 -6.12 -21.48 -13.54
N GLU A 246 -6.90 -21.59 -12.47
CA GLU A 246 -8.37 -21.55 -12.53
C GLU A 246 -8.94 -20.13 -12.36
N ILE A 247 -8.10 -19.15 -12.00
CA ILE A 247 -8.52 -17.77 -11.86
C ILE A 247 -8.71 -17.20 -13.28
N PRO A 248 -9.92 -16.77 -13.68
CA PRO A 248 -10.17 -16.24 -15.01
C PRO A 248 -9.32 -14.99 -15.22
N PRO A 249 -8.82 -14.69 -16.42
CA PRO A 249 -8.02 -13.49 -16.65
C PRO A 249 -8.79 -12.21 -16.30
N ALA A 250 -8.07 -11.15 -15.95
CA ALA A 250 -8.69 -9.84 -15.76
C ALA A 250 -9.42 -9.40 -17.04
N PRO A 251 -10.61 -8.77 -16.94
CA PRO A 251 -11.35 -8.32 -18.11
C PRO A 251 -10.54 -7.28 -18.92
N PRO A 252 -10.77 -7.17 -20.24
CA PRO A 252 -10.09 -6.19 -21.09
C PRO A 252 -10.28 -4.77 -20.55
N GLY A 253 -9.18 -4.04 -20.32
CA GLY A 253 -9.20 -2.69 -19.72
C GLY A 253 -8.97 -2.66 -18.21
N ALA A 254 -9.09 -3.79 -17.49
CA ALA A 254 -8.70 -3.93 -16.09
C ALA A 254 -7.19 -4.19 -15.95
N ALA A 255 -6.38 -3.30 -16.52
CA ALA A 255 -4.92 -3.38 -16.49
C ALA A 255 -4.33 -3.41 -15.06
N ALA A 256 -5.13 -3.08 -14.04
CA ALA A 256 -4.74 -3.06 -12.63
C ALA A 256 -4.51 -4.44 -12.01
N GLY A 257 -5.14 -5.51 -12.51
CA GLY A 257 -5.11 -6.80 -11.80
C GLY A 257 -6.16 -6.91 -10.70
N ARG A 258 -5.97 -7.78 -9.70
CA ARG A 258 -6.91 -8.03 -8.60
C ARG A 258 -6.21 -8.29 -7.27
N CYS A 259 -6.91 -8.04 -6.17
CA CYS A 259 -6.53 -8.49 -4.84
C CYS A 259 -7.40 -9.69 -4.42
N LEU A 260 -6.78 -10.72 -3.84
CA LEU A 260 -7.42 -11.88 -3.25
C LEU A 260 -7.01 -12.01 -1.80
N LEU A 261 -7.99 -12.17 -0.91
CA LEU A 261 -7.76 -12.51 0.49
C LEU A 261 -8.08 -13.99 0.73
N LEU A 262 -7.08 -14.74 1.21
CA LEU A 262 -7.21 -16.11 1.69
C LEU A 262 -7.24 -16.09 3.23
N ALA A 263 -8.41 -16.40 3.79
CA ALA A 263 -8.68 -16.37 5.22
C ALA A 263 -9.47 -17.61 5.66
N GLY A 264 -9.42 -17.91 6.95
CA GLY A 264 -10.24 -18.97 7.56
C GLY A 264 -9.70 -20.39 7.46
N ALA A 265 -8.42 -20.57 7.09
CA ALA A 265 -7.70 -21.84 7.19
C ALA A 265 -6.35 -21.62 7.88
N ASP A 266 -5.84 -22.65 8.56
CA ASP A 266 -4.54 -22.60 9.25
C ASP A 266 -3.38 -22.49 8.24
N GLU A 267 -3.46 -23.24 7.14
CA GLU A 267 -2.47 -23.25 6.06
C GLU A 267 -3.18 -23.33 4.70
N PHE A 268 -2.76 -22.49 3.75
CA PHE A 268 -3.17 -22.57 2.34
C PHE A 268 -2.07 -23.14 1.46
N VAL A 269 -2.42 -24.00 0.50
CA VAL A 269 -1.48 -24.45 -0.54
C VAL A 269 -1.74 -23.68 -1.83
N ILE A 270 -0.71 -23.05 -2.40
CA ILE A 270 -0.80 -22.27 -3.64
C ILE A 270 -0.14 -23.07 -4.76
N GLU A 271 -0.88 -23.33 -5.83
CA GLU A 271 -0.42 -24.11 -6.98
C GLU A 271 -0.85 -23.48 -8.31
N GLY A 272 -0.22 -23.91 -9.40
CA GLY A 272 -0.57 -23.49 -10.76
C GLY A 272 0.15 -22.21 -11.18
N ALA A 273 -0.35 -21.58 -12.24
CA ALA A 273 0.30 -20.43 -12.85
C ALA A 273 -0.69 -19.29 -13.10
N ALA A 274 -0.32 -18.08 -12.66
CA ALA A 274 -0.94 -16.81 -13.02
C ALA A 274 0.12 -15.90 -13.67
N PRO A 275 0.45 -16.13 -14.95
CA PRO A 275 1.45 -15.33 -15.67
C PRO A 275 0.94 -13.89 -15.89
N PRO A 276 1.80 -12.94 -16.29
CA PRO A 276 1.40 -11.54 -16.50
C PRO A 276 0.19 -11.35 -17.43
N ALA A 277 0.01 -12.24 -18.41
CA ALA A 277 -1.14 -12.21 -19.34
C ALA A 277 -2.49 -12.51 -18.66
N ALA A 278 -2.49 -13.16 -17.48
CA ALA A 278 -3.69 -13.39 -16.68
C ALA A 278 -4.14 -12.13 -15.89
N GLY A 279 -3.33 -11.07 -15.92
CA GLY A 279 -3.47 -9.89 -15.07
C GLY A 279 -2.71 -10.05 -13.75
N ARG A 280 -2.28 -8.93 -13.17
CA ARG A 280 -1.54 -8.93 -11.91
C ARG A 280 -2.42 -9.40 -10.75
N LEU A 281 -1.87 -10.16 -9.83
CA LEU A 281 -2.58 -10.64 -8.65
C LEU A 281 -1.80 -10.25 -7.39
N LEU A 282 -2.47 -9.55 -6.47
CA LEU A 282 -2.04 -9.48 -5.08
C LEU A 282 -2.73 -10.60 -4.31
N LEU A 283 -1.95 -11.57 -3.85
CA LEU A 283 -2.43 -12.61 -2.96
C LEU A 283 -2.09 -12.26 -1.51
N VAL A 284 -3.09 -12.17 -0.65
CA VAL A 284 -2.92 -11.96 0.79
C VAL A 284 -3.41 -13.21 1.52
N VAL A 285 -2.55 -13.82 2.32
CA VAL A 285 -2.85 -14.99 3.14
C VAL A 285 -2.77 -14.59 4.60
N GLU A 286 -3.88 -14.69 5.34
CA GLU A 286 -3.94 -14.29 6.74
C GLU A 286 -3.16 -15.25 7.66
N GLY A 287 -3.05 -16.52 7.27
CA GLY A 287 -2.34 -17.57 7.99
C GLY A 287 -1.04 -18.02 7.30
N ASP A 288 -0.74 -19.30 7.44
CA ASP A 288 0.42 -19.93 6.80
C ASP A 288 0.13 -20.26 5.33
N ALA A 289 1.20 -20.34 4.53
CA ALA A 289 1.10 -20.72 3.14
C ALA A 289 2.23 -21.66 2.71
N VAL A 290 1.88 -22.64 1.86
CA VAL A 290 2.82 -23.50 1.16
C VAL A 290 2.72 -23.21 -0.33
N VAL A 291 3.85 -22.89 -0.96
CA VAL A 291 3.91 -22.71 -2.41
C VAL A 291 4.42 -23.98 -3.08
N GLY A 292 3.56 -24.51 -3.95
CA GLY A 292 3.85 -25.65 -4.80
C GLY A 292 3.99 -26.98 -4.06
N GLN A 293 4.11 -28.02 -4.86
CA GLN A 293 4.54 -29.35 -4.43
C GLN A 293 5.89 -29.65 -5.10
N PRO A 294 6.70 -30.57 -4.54
CA PRO A 294 7.92 -31.01 -5.20
C PRO A 294 7.64 -31.44 -6.66
N GLY A 295 8.33 -30.80 -7.61
CA GLY A 295 8.20 -31.08 -9.05
C GLY A 295 7.07 -30.32 -9.78
N ALA A 296 6.25 -29.52 -9.09
CA ALA A 296 5.22 -28.68 -9.69
C ALA A 296 5.61 -27.20 -9.57
N PRO A 297 5.94 -26.51 -10.69
CA PRO A 297 6.27 -25.10 -10.65
C PRO A 297 5.03 -24.24 -10.36
N VAL A 298 5.26 -23.13 -9.65
CA VAL A 298 4.26 -22.09 -9.41
C VAL A 298 4.76 -20.79 -10.05
N GLU A 299 3.90 -20.13 -10.81
CA GLU A 299 4.17 -18.83 -11.41
C GLU A 299 3.13 -17.82 -10.93
N LEU A 300 3.58 -16.65 -10.48
CA LEU A 300 2.71 -15.58 -10.02
C LEU A 300 3.23 -14.21 -10.49
N ALA A 301 2.42 -13.50 -11.26
CA ALA A 301 2.67 -12.09 -11.58
C ALA A 301 1.90 -11.17 -10.64
N GLY A 302 2.60 -10.37 -9.84
CA GLY A 302 1.99 -9.44 -8.89
C GLY A 302 2.68 -9.43 -7.53
N GLY A 303 1.96 -9.73 -6.45
CA GLY A 303 2.51 -9.75 -5.09
C GLY A 303 1.99 -10.92 -4.27
N LEU A 304 2.85 -11.47 -3.41
CA LEU A 304 2.49 -12.50 -2.44
C LEU A 304 2.76 -11.99 -1.03
N VAL A 305 1.72 -11.94 -0.21
CA VAL A 305 1.76 -11.48 1.18
C VAL A 305 1.22 -12.60 2.06
N VAL A 306 2.06 -13.10 2.97
CA VAL A 306 1.71 -14.17 3.91
C VAL A 306 1.93 -13.66 5.33
N LEU A 307 0.88 -13.49 6.10
CA LEU A 307 0.97 -12.93 7.46
C LEU A 307 1.47 -13.98 8.48
N GLY A 308 1.47 -15.25 8.11
CA GLY A 308 2.14 -16.34 8.81
C GLY A 308 3.45 -16.77 8.13
N ARG A 309 3.74 -18.07 8.22
CA ARG A 309 4.90 -18.69 7.60
C ARG A 309 4.62 -19.00 6.13
N LEU A 310 5.51 -18.55 5.26
CA LEU A 310 5.59 -19.01 3.88
C LEU A 310 6.63 -20.12 3.74
N THR A 311 6.21 -21.29 3.24
CA THR A 311 7.12 -22.40 2.89
C THR A 311 7.08 -22.67 1.39
N VAL A 312 8.19 -22.49 0.70
CA VAL A 312 8.31 -22.79 -0.73
C VAL A 312 8.83 -24.21 -0.92
N ARG A 313 7.97 -25.14 -1.36
CA ARG A 313 8.27 -26.58 -1.55
C ARG A 313 8.32 -27.01 -3.01
N GLY A 314 7.60 -26.32 -3.89
CA GLY A 314 7.78 -26.37 -5.34
C GLY A 314 8.58 -25.17 -5.83
N SER A 315 9.10 -25.19 -7.06
CA SER A 315 9.78 -24.02 -7.59
C SER A 315 8.81 -22.85 -7.77
N LEU A 316 9.21 -21.64 -7.37
CA LEU A 316 8.40 -20.43 -7.47
C LEU A 316 9.06 -19.42 -8.41
N ASP A 317 8.33 -18.93 -9.41
CA ASP A 317 8.67 -17.72 -10.16
C ASP A 317 7.66 -16.60 -9.85
N LEU A 318 8.10 -15.60 -9.10
CA LEU A 318 7.29 -14.46 -8.66
C LEU A 318 7.76 -13.18 -9.35
N ALA A 319 6.94 -12.66 -10.25
CA ALA A 319 7.15 -11.38 -10.91
C ALA A 319 6.52 -10.23 -10.11
N GLY A 320 7.14 -9.91 -8.97
CA GLY A 320 6.88 -8.71 -8.18
C GLY A 320 7.30 -8.85 -6.72
N SER A 321 6.46 -8.43 -5.77
CA SER A 321 6.82 -8.31 -4.35
C SER A 321 6.48 -9.54 -3.52
N LEU A 322 7.34 -9.81 -2.54
CA LEU A 322 7.16 -10.89 -1.57
C LEU A 322 7.21 -10.33 -0.16
N HIS A 323 6.19 -10.64 0.63
CA HIS A 323 6.14 -10.34 2.05
C HIS A 323 5.72 -11.60 2.80
N ALA A 324 6.49 -11.98 3.82
CA ALA A 324 6.12 -13.07 4.71
C ALA A 324 6.45 -12.70 6.16
N ARG A 325 5.69 -13.22 7.13
CA ARG A 325 6.12 -13.10 8.53
C ARG A 325 7.35 -13.96 8.80
N SER A 326 7.34 -15.21 8.37
CA SER A 326 8.54 -16.07 8.36
C SER A 326 8.68 -16.74 7.00
N LEU A 327 9.92 -16.96 6.55
CA LEU A 327 10.18 -17.48 5.21
C LEU A 327 11.03 -18.76 5.26
N SER A 328 10.58 -19.82 4.60
CA SER A 328 11.35 -21.05 4.38
C SER A 328 11.40 -21.37 2.89
N VAL A 329 12.59 -21.32 2.30
CA VAL A 329 12.83 -21.61 0.88
C VAL A 329 13.53 -22.96 0.77
N ALA A 330 12.76 -24.01 0.47
CA ALA A 330 13.23 -25.38 0.32
C ALA A 330 13.27 -25.85 -1.15
N ALA A 331 12.83 -25.02 -2.08
CA ALA A 331 12.89 -25.24 -3.52
C ALA A 331 13.32 -23.96 -4.26
N PRO A 332 13.85 -24.08 -5.50
CA PRO A 332 14.32 -22.93 -6.27
C PRO A 332 13.26 -21.83 -6.39
N THR A 333 13.62 -20.62 -5.97
CA THR A 333 12.71 -19.47 -5.94
C THR A 333 13.32 -18.30 -6.67
N ARG A 334 12.53 -17.68 -7.55
CA ARG A 334 12.88 -16.45 -8.25
C ARG A 334 11.90 -15.35 -7.87
N VAL A 335 12.41 -14.20 -7.46
CA VAL A 335 11.60 -13.01 -7.20
C VAL A 335 12.12 -11.83 -8.01
N ALA A 336 11.33 -11.38 -8.97
CA ALA A 336 11.72 -10.36 -9.93
C ALA A 336 10.89 -9.08 -9.81
N ASN A 337 11.50 -8.04 -9.24
CA ASN A 337 10.93 -6.70 -9.20
C ASN A 337 11.29 -5.91 -10.48
N SER A 338 10.26 -5.53 -11.23
CA SER A 338 10.39 -4.83 -12.51
C SER A 338 11.09 -3.47 -12.37
N VAL A 339 11.82 -3.03 -13.41
CA VAL A 339 12.29 -1.63 -13.53
C VAL A 339 11.17 -0.60 -13.34
N ASN A 340 9.97 -0.95 -13.81
CA ASN A 340 8.80 -0.08 -13.81
C ASN A 340 7.86 -0.37 -12.64
N TRP A 341 8.33 -1.02 -11.56
CA TRP A 341 7.46 -1.49 -10.47
C TRP A 341 6.56 -0.38 -9.89
N ARG A 342 7.06 0.86 -9.81
CA ARG A 342 6.28 2.04 -9.36
C ARG A 342 5.12 2.43 -10.28
N ARG A 343 5.10 1.96 -11.52
CA ARG A 343 4.01 2.16 -12.50
C ARG A 343 3.12 0.94 -12.64
N LEU A 344 3.34 -0.05 -11.80
CA LEU A 344 2.70 -1.35 -11.86
C LEU A 344 1.98 -1.63 -10.54
N GLN A 345 1.14 -0.67 -10.15
CA GLN A 345 0.32 -0.68 -8.94
C GLN A 345 -0.43 -2.00 -8.79
N LEU A 346 -0.50 -2.48 -7.55
CA LEU A 346 -1.28 -3.64 -7.17
C LEU A 346 -2.55 -3.17 -6.43
N PRO A 347 -3.75 -3.63 -6.85
CA PRO A 347 -4.99 -3.46 -6.11
C PRO A 347 -4.83 -3.87 -4.66
N GLY A 348 -5.36 -3.07 -3.73
CA GLY A 348 -5.23 -3.26 -2.29
C GLY A 348 -3.90 -2.77 -1.69
N ALA A 349 -2.83 -2.75 -2.49
CA ALA A 349 -1.49 -2.32 -2.09
C ALA A 349 -1.07 -0.96 -2.69
N THR A 350 -2.03 -0.19 -3.20
CA THR A 350 -1.81 1.19 -3.65
C THR A 350 -2.23 2.17 -2.58
N LEU A 351 -1.37 3.14 -2.30
CA LEU A 351 -1.57 4.22 -1.34
C LEU A 351 -1.63 5.57 -2.08
N PRO A 352 -2.84 6.13 -2.29
CA PRO A 352 -2.98 7.49 -2.81
C PRO A 352 -2.49 8.52 -1.79
N VAL A 353 -1.50 9.33 -2.16
CA VAL A 353 -0.88 10.33 -1.28
C VAL A 353 -1.04 11.73 -1.87
N VAL A 354 -1.58 12.67 -1.10
CA VAL A 354 -1.63 14.08 -1.49
C VAL A 354 -0.21 14.65 -1.50
N VAL A 355 0.26 15.13 -2.66
CA VAL A 355 1.59 15.72 -2.82
C VAL A 355 1.56 17.22 -3.07
N GLU A 356 0.45 17.73 -3.61
CA GLU A 356 0.26 19.16 -3.84
C GLU A 356 -1.18 19.53 -3.51
N ARG A 357 -1.35 20.73 -2.94
CA ARG A 357 -2.66 21.36 -2.79
C ARG A 357 -2.72 22.52 -3.78
N GLY A 358 -3.71 22.51 -4.65
CA GLY A 358 -4.01 23.65 -5.51
C GLY A 358 -4.55 24.80 -4.67
N ASP A 359 -4.20 26.02 -5.07
CA ASP A 359 -4.63 27.26 -4.43
C ASP A 359 -6.13 27.55 -4.65
#